data_AF-A0A534Q527-F1
#
_entry.id   AF-A0A534Q527-F1
#
_cell.length_a   1.000
_cell.length_b   1.000
_cell.length_c   1.000
_cell.angle_alpha   90.00
_cell.angle_beta   90.00
_cell.angle_gamma   90.00
#
_symmetry.space_group_name_H-M   'P 1'
#
loop_
_entity.id
_entity.type
_entity.pdbx_description
1 polymer ?
#
loop_
_entity_poly.entity_id
_entity_poly.type
_entity_poly.pdbx_seq_one_letter_code
_entity_poly.pdbx_strand_id
1 'polypeptide(L)'
;DLLVASDVDLAVLLPSCPETFSFTLSEALGAGVPVIVGAQGAVAERVTGKAAGVVVETVEAAAAAIEDLVADGEKLRRLREAAALFRDRSLDEMAAEYRDIYERLFRDVPATEPLTIDERRQLFAAYADAAVPRPAPLRTSPLPHYGRWWYPLYLRVASLVPHRLRRWGRDRVVAGWWKPVRRYRFGRPGPRLVASNGIEFIQTTRRGAKYRALTADPFFIFESKPLAPREARVIRFEMRCEARGSLFAQLFWTHSPEEHFSEEKSIQIRVEGHDGGWHEYVVHIDQTGARERWDDGEAIHHLRFDPLNASGTIELRELLLCRT
;
A
#
# COMPACT_ATOMS: atom_id res chain seq x y z
N ASP A 1 -12.34 -24.32 19.20
CA ASP A 1 -11.97 -24.21 20.64
C ASP A 1 -12.38 -22.90 21.27
N LEU A 2 -11.96 -21.73 20.76
CA LEU A 2 -12.29 -20.43 21.38
C LEU A 2 -13.80 -20.09 21.39
N LEU A 3 -14.54 -20.42 20.32
CA LEU A 3 -15.98 -20.18 20.24
C LEU A 3 -16.75 -21.00 21.28
N VAL A 4 -16.38 -22.28 21.44
CA VAL A 4 -16.97 -23.18 22.42
C VAL A 4 -16.60 -22.74 23.85
N ALA A 5 -15.34 -22.37 24.08
CA ALA A 5 -14.87 -21.91 25.39
C ALA A 5 -15.51 -20.58 25.82
N SER A 6 -15.91 -19.75 24.86
CA SER A 6 -16.57 -18.47 25.11
C SER A 6 -18.10 -18.58 25.21
N ASP A 7 -18.65 -19.78 25.14
CA ASP A 7 -20.10 -20.06 25.16
C ASP A 7 -20.89 -19.23 24.13
N VAL A 8 -20.35 -19.14 22.90
CA VAL A 8 -20.97 -18.36 21.82
C VAL A 8 -22.20 -19.08 21.29
N ASP A 9 -23.34 -18.42 21.39
CA ASP A 9 -24.64 -18.98 21.01
C ASP A 9 -24.98 -18.84 19.52
N LEU A 10 -24.47 -17.79 18.88
CA LEU A 10 -24.80 -17.35 17.52
C LEU A 10 -23.66 -16.49 16.99
N ALA A 11 -23.23 -16.71 15.75
CA ALA A 11 -22.28 -15.84 15.06
C ALA A 11 -22.96 -14.99 13.99
N VAL A 12 -22.58 -13.72 13.87
CA VAL A 12 -23.16 -12.78 12.90
C VAL A 12 -22.06 -12.31 11.95
N LEU A 13 -22.19 -12.65 10.66
CA LEU A 13 -21.20 -12.40 9.62
C LEU A 13 -21.79 -11.50 8.53
N LEU A 14 -21.60 -10.19 8.67
CA LEU A 14 -22.10 -9.16 7.74
C LEU A 14 -20.92 -8.42 7.10
N PRO A 15 -20.14 -9.06 6.22
CA PRO A 15 -18.99 -8.39 5.60
C PRO A 15 -19.47 -7.24 4.71
N SER A 16 -18.74 -6.12 4.73
CA SER A 16 -19.03 -4.94 3.90
C SER A 16 -18.68 -5.13 2.43
N CYS A 17 -17.92 -6.18 2.10
CA CYS A 17 -17.56 -6.58 0.74
C CYS A 17 -17.91 -8.06 0.51
N PRO A 18 -18.12 -8.47 -0.76
CA PRO A 18 -18.39 -9.87 -1.07
C PRO A 18 -17.23 -10.78 -0.64
N GLU A 19 -17.55 -11.76 0.18
CA GLU A 19 -16.60 -12.76 0.68
C GLU A 19 -16.56 -13.97 -0.27
N THR A 20 -15.37 -14.50 -0.54
CA THR A 20 -15.18 -15.57 -1.56
C THR A 20 -15.37 -16.97 -0.98
N PHE A 21 -15.21 -17.14 0.35
CA PHE A 21 -15.47 -18.43 1.00
C PHE A 21 -15.87 -18.29 2.47
N SER A 22 -15.14 -17.48 3.25
CA SER A 22 -15.22 -17.35 4.72
C SER A 22 -14.79 -18.60 5.50
N PHE A 23 -13.56 -18.59 6.02
CA PHE A 23 -13.14 -19.57 7.03
C PHE A 23 -13.84 -19.37 8.37
N THR A 24 -14.22 -18.14 8.71
CA THR A 24 -14.96 -17.84 9.95
C THR A 24 -16.34 -18.50 9.96
N LEU A 25 -16.99 -18.61 8.80
CA LEU A 25 -18.22 -19.40 8.63
C LEU A 25 -17.98 -20.89 8.91
N SER A 26 -16.91 -21.47 8.36
CA SER A 26 -16.53 -22.87 8.60
C SER A 26 -16.20 -23.14 10.07
N GLU A 27 -15.51 -22.22 10.74
CA GLU A 27 -15.17 -22.32 12.16
C GLU A 27 -16.41 -22.25 13.06
N ALA A 28 -17.35 -21.34 12.78
CA ALA A 28 -18.59 -21.23 13.53
C ALA A 28 -19.44 -22.50 13.40
N LEU A 29 -19.71 -22.91 12.16
CA LEU A 29 -20.53 -24.09 11.90
C LEU A 29 -19.85 -25.38 12.38
N GLY A 30 -18.54 -25.52 12.20
CA GLY A 30 -17.77 -26.64 12.72
C GLY A 30 -17.72 -26.71 14.25
N ALA A 31 -17.93 -25.58 14.94
CA ALA A 31 -18.13 -25.53 16.38
C ALA A 31 -19.58 -25.79 16.82
N GLY A 32 -20.50 -26.07 15.88
CA GLY A 32 -21.93 -26.22 16.16
C GLY A 32 -22.64 -24.89 16.44
N VAL A 33 -22.02 -23.76 16.13
CA VAL A 33 -22.57 -22.43 16.34
C VAL A 33 -23.30 -21.99 15.08
N PRO A 34 -24.62 -21.74 15.13
CA PRO A 34 -25.38 -21.28 13.99
C PRO A 34 -25.00 -19.85 13.61
N VAL A 35 -25.33 -19.47 12.38
CA VAL A 35 -24.89 -18.20 11.79
C VAL A 35 -26.03 -17.34 11.26
N ILE A 36 -25.89 -16.02 11.37
CA ILE A 36 -26.60 -15.05 10.52
C ILE A 36 -25.59 -14.49 9.53
N VAL A 37 -25.88 -14.57 8.24
CA VAL A 37 -24.98 -14.13 7.17
C VAL A 37 -25.63 -13.12 6.25
N GLY A 38 -24.84 -12.19 5.73
CA GLY A 38 -25.30 -11.26 4.69
C GLY A 38 -25.59 -11.99 3.37
N ALA A 39 -26.53 -11.46 2.58
CA ALA A 39 -26.95 -12.02 1.28
C ALA A 39 -25.92 -11.84 0.13
N GLN A 40 -24.64 -11.65 0.43
CA GLN A 40 -23.60 -11.32 -0.55
C GLN A 40 -22.48 -12.38 -0.58
N GLY A 41 -22.06 -12.76 -1.79
CA GLY A 41 -20.93 -13.65 -2.01
C GLY A 41 -21.15 -15.08 -1.49
N ALA A 42 -20.06 -15.79 -1.28
CA ALA A 42 -20.08 -17.22 -0.96
C ALA A 42 -20.68 -17.54 0.41
N VAL A 43 -20.70 -16.58 1.36
CA VAL A 43 -21.29 -16.82 2.68
C VAL A 43 -22.79 -17.09 2.60
N ALA A 44 -23.50 -16.34 1.74
CA ALA A 44 -24.92 -16.56 1.48
C ALA A 44 -25.12 -17.93 0.82
N GLU A 45 -24.43 -18.20 -0.29
CA GLU A 45 -24.53 -19.45 -1.05
C GLU A 45 -24.29 -20.70 -0.20
N ARG A 46 -23.34 -20.61 0.74
CA ARG A 46 -22.98 -21.72 1.62
C ARG A 46 -24.01 -22.00 2.71
N VAL A 47 -24.85 -21.03 3.06
CA VAL A 47 -25.90 -21.13 4.09
C VAL A 47 -27.29 -21.33 3.47
N THR A 48 -27.56 -20.77 2.29
CA THR A 48 -28.83 -20.90 1.58
C THR A 48 -29.22 -22.37 1.41
N GLY A 49 -30.44 -22.72 1.82
CA GLY A 49 -30.96 -24.09 1.76
C GLY A 49 -30.43 -25.03 2.84
N LYS A 50 -29.57 -24.54 3.75
CA LYS A 50 -29.14 -25.28 4.94
C LYS A 50 -29.87 -24.73 6.17
N ALA A 51 -30.29 -25.64 7.05
CA ALA A 51 -30.97 -25.27 8.30
C ALA A 51 -30.01 -24.73 9.39
N ALA A 52 -28.73 -24.49 9.06
CA ALA A 52 -27.68 -24.12 10.02
C ALA A 52 -27.48 -22.61 10.17
N GLY A 53 -28.26 -21.78 9.46
CA GLY A 53 -28.17 -20.33 9.56
C GLY A 53 -29.28 -19.58 8.84
N VAL A 54 -29.25 -18.25 8.97
CA VAL A 54 -30.22 -17.32 8.39
C VAL A 54 -29.49 -16.36 7.46
N VAL A 55 -30.02 -16.17 6.25
CA VAL A 55 -29.49 -15.19 5.30
C VAL A 55 -30.31 -13.91 5.39
N VAL A 56 -29.65 -12.76 5.51
CA VAL A 56 -30.29 -11.45 5.67
C VAL A 56 -29.74 -10.43 4.67
N GLU A 57 -30.59 -9.53 4.20
CA GLU A 57 -30.22 -8.50 3.22
C GLU A 57 -29.71 -7.21 3.87
N THR A 58 -30.18 -6.91 5.09
CA THR A 58 -29.86 -5.64 5.79
C THR A 58 -29.49 -5.87 7.25
N VAL A 59 -28.88 -4.86 7.88
CA VAL A 59 -28.52 -4.88 9.30
C VAL A 59 -29.77 -4.92 10.18
N GLU A 60 -30.83 -4.23 9.77
CA GLU A 60 -32.13 -4.24 10.46
C GLU A 60 -32.76 -5.63 10.42
N ALA A 61 -32.66 -6.33 9.29
CA ALA A 61 -33.10 -7.72 9.19
C ALA A 61 -32.26 -8.66 10.07
N ALA A 62 -30.95 -8.41 10.18
CA ALA A 62 -30.08 -9.15 11.10
C ALA A 62 -30.51 -8.94 12.57
N ALA A 63 -30.77 -7.68 12.96
CA ALA A 63 -31.24 -7.36 14.30
C ALA A 63 -32.59 -8.03 14.61
N ALA A 64 -33.55 -7.94 13.70
CA ALA A 64 -34.85 -8.60 13.84
C ALA A 64 -34.73 -10.13 13.94
N ALA A 65 -33.81 -10.74 13.18
CA ALA A 65 -33.53 -12.17 13.28
C ALA A 65 -32.93 -12.56 14.64
N ILE A 66 -32.05 -11.72 15.21
CA ILE A 66 -31.52 -11.94 16.56
C ILE A 66 -32.65 -11.85 17.59
N GLU A 67 -33.50 -10.82 17.51
CA GLU A 67 -34.65 -10.65 18.41
C GLU A 67 -35.60 -11.85 18.36
N ASP A 68 -35.91 -12.35 17.16
CA ASP A 68 -36.75 -13.55 16.95
C ASP A 68 -36.13 -14.81 17.59
N LEU A 69 -34.82 -15.01 17.43
CA LEU A 69 -34.10 -16.15 18.02
C LEU A 69 -33.98 -16.06 19.55
N VAL A 70 -33.88 -14.85 20.09
CA VAL A 70 -33.88 -14.61 21.54
C VAL A 70 -35.28 -14.85 22.13
N ALA A 71 -36.34 -14.45 21.41
CA ALA A 71 -37.72 -14.67 21.84
C ALA A 71 -38.15 -16.14 21.76
N ASP A 72 -37.59 -16.90 20.81
CA ASP A 72 -37.90 -18.32 20.59
C ASP A 72 -36.64 -19.20 20.64
N GLY A 73 -36.26 -19.61 21.86
CA GLY A 73 -35.11 -20.48 22.09
C GLY A 73 -35.19 -21.84 21.40
N GLU A 74 -36.39 -22.30 21.04
CA GLU A 74 -36.58 -23.54 20.28
C GLU A 74 -36.11 -23.38 18.83
N LYS A 75 -36.28 -22.20 18.21
CA LYS A 75 -35.68 -21.90 16.90
C LYS A 75 -34.15 -21.95 16.97
N LEU A 76 -33.56 -21.31 17.98
CA LEU A 76 -32.11 -21.32 18.17
C LEU A 76 -31.58 -22.73 18.39
N ARG A 77 -32.28 -23.56 19.19
CA ARG A 77 -31.92 -24.96 19.40
C ARG A 77 -31.89 -25.75 18.09
N ARG A 78 -32.90 -25.60 17.23
CA ARG A 78 -32.94 -26.26 15.92
C ARG A 78 -31.80 -25.83 15.00
N LEU A 79 -31.47 -24.54 14.98
CA LEU A 79 -30.33 -24.04 14.20
C LEU A 79 -29.01 -24.64 14.69
N ARG A 80 -28.82 -24.78 16.02
CA ARG A 80 -27.63 -25.45 16.59
C ARG A 80 -27.55 -26.91 16.21
N GLU A 81 -28.66 -27.63 16.26
CA GLU A 81 -28.70 -29.05 15.86
C GLU A 81 -28.32 -29.21 14.39
N ALA A 82 -28.82 -28.33 13.52
CA ALA A 82 -28.43 -28.32 12.12
C ALA A 82 -26.97 -27.89 11.90
N ALA A 83 -26.45 -26.93 12.68
CA ALA A 83 -25.05 -26.52 12.63
C ALA A 83 -24.11 -27.63 13.10
N ALA A 84 -24.48 -28.40 14.14
CA ALA A 84 -23.69 -29.54 14.60
C ALA A 84 -23.61 -30.68 13.57
N LEU A 85 -24.59 -30.78 12.67
CA LEU A 85 -24.59 -31.71 11.54
C LEU A 85 -23.93 -31.12 10.29
N PHE A 86 -23.58 -29.83 10.31
CA PHE A 86 -22.90 -29.20 9.19
C PHE A 86 -21.51 -29.78 9.03
N ARG A 87 -21.21 -30.22 7.81
CA ARG A 87 -19.88 -30.68 7.42
C ARG A 87 -19.46 -29.94 6.17
N ASP A 88 -18.29 -29.30 6.25
CA ASP A 88 -17.56 -28.85 5.07
C ASP A 88 -16.82 -30.00 4.41
N ARG A 89 -16.37 -29.78 3.16
CA ARG A 89 -15.42 -30.69 2.51
C ARG A 89 -14.17 -30.80 3.37
N SER A 90 -13.73 -32.03 3.58
CA SER A 90 -12.45 -32.34 4.22
C SER A 90 -11.27 -31.95 3.34
N LEU A 91 -10.10 -31.80 3.96
CA LEU A 91 -8.85 -31.53 3.24
C LEU A 91 -8.55 -32.64 2.22
N ASP A 92 -8.84 -33.90 2.56
CA ASP A 92 -8.61 -35.04 1.67
C ASP A 92 -9.54 -35.01 0.44
N GLU A 93 -10.82 -34.69 0.65
CA GLU A 93 -11.79 -34.50 -0.45
C GLU A 93 -11.34 -33.37 -1.39
N MET A 94 -10.97 -32.22 -0.83
CA MET A 94 -10.47 -31.09 -1.63
C MET A 94 -9.16 -31.43 -2.35
N ALA A 95 -8.24 -32.14 -1.69
CA ALA A 95 -6.96 -32.54 -2.28
C ALA A 95 -7.16 -33.52 -3.44
N ALA A 96 -8.11 -34.45 -3.33
CA ALA A 96 -8.48 -35.35 -4.41
C ALA A 96 -9.08 -34.59 -5.60
N GLU A 97 -10.03 -33.69 -5.37
CA GLU A 97 -10.61 -32.86 -6.43
C GLU A 97 -9.54 -32.02 -7.17
N TYR A 98 -8.61 -31.42 -6.42
CA TYR A 98 -7.53 -30.62 -7.01
C TYR A 98 -6.51 -31.48 -7.76
N ARG A 99 -6.22 -32.68 -7.25
CA ARG A 99 -5.35 -33.64 -7.92
C ARG A 99 -5.88 -33.98 -9.31
N ASP A 100 -7.17 -34.28 -9.43
CA ASP A 100 -7.79 -34.60 -10.73
C ASP A 100 -7.67 -33.43 -11.73
N ILE A 101 -7.84 -32.20 -11.24
CA ILE A 101 -7.67 -30.99 -12.05
C ILE A 101 -6.21 -30.85 -12.51
N TYR A 102 -5.25 -30.99 -11.59
CA TYR A 102 -3.83 -30.89 -11.91
C TYR A 102 -3.39 -31.99 -12.88
N GLU A 103 -3.78 -33.24 -12.65
CA GLU A 103 -3.45 -34.36 -13.54
C GLU A 103 -4.00 -34.15 -14.96
N ARG A 104 -5.20 -33.57 -15.08
CA ARG A 104 -5.76 -33.19 -16.40
C ARG A 104 -4.98 -32.05 -17.05
N LEU A 105 -4.61 -31.01 -16.31
CA LEU A 105 -3.88 -29.86 -16.84
C LEU A 105 -2.44 -30.20 -17.23
N PHE A 106 -1.78 -31.06 -16.46
CA PHE A 106 -0.39 -31.43 -16.67
C PHE A 106 -0.18 -32.66 -17.57
N ARG A 107 -1.26 -33.30 -18.05
CA ARG A 107 -1.18 -34.49 -18.90
C ARG A 107 -0.26 -34.32 -20.11
N ASP A 108 -0.35 -33.17 -20.76
CA ASP A 108 0.37 -32.86 -22.00
C ASP A 108 1.44 -31.76 -21.81
N VAL A 109 1.69 -31.36 -20.56
CA VAL A 109 2.73 -30.37 -20.25
C VAL A 109 4.03 -31.14 -20.09
N PRO A 110 5.04 -30.89 -20.95
CA PRO A 110 6.34 -31.52 -20.76
C PRO A 110 6.86 -31.16 -19.37
N ALA A 111 7.34 -32.16 -18.64
CA ALA A 111 7.94 -31.95 -17.34
C ALA A 111 9.06 -30.91 -17.49
N THR A 112 8.82 -29.70 -16.98
CA THR A 112 9.84 -28.67 -16.91
C THR A 112 10.81 -29.07 -15.80
N GLU A 113 12.10 -28.93 -16.08
CA GLU A 113 13.10 -29.13 -15.02
C GLU A 113 12.80 -28.12 -13.90
N PRO A 114 12.72 -28.60 -12.64
CA PRO A 114 12.45 -27.71 -11.53
C PRO A 114 13.60 -26.71 -11.42
N LEU A 115 13.26 -25.43 -11.44
CA LEU A 115 14.23 -24.35 -11.22
C LEU A 115 15.02 -24.62 -9.94
N THR A 116 16.34 -24.48 -10.04
CA THR A 116 17.25 -24.46 -8.90
C THR A 116 16.88 -23.33 -7.94
N ILE A 117 17.32 -23.42 -6.68
CA ILE A 117 17.05 -22.38 -5.68
C ILE A 117 17.55 -21.01 -6.16
N ASP A 118 18.69 -20.97 -6.86
CA ASP A 118 19.26 -19.71 -7.34
C ASP A 118 18.48 -19.14 -8.53
N GLU A 119 17.99 -19.97 -9.45
CA GLU A 119 17.10 -19.51 -10.53
C GLU A 119 15.76 -19.00 -9.98
N ARG A 120 15.19 -19.66 -8.96
CA ARG A 120 13.98 -19.17 -8.28
C ARG A 120 14.21 -17.81 -7.64
N ARG A 121 15.36 -17.61 -6.98
CA ARG A 121 15.75 -16.32 -6.40
C ARG A 121 15.91 -15.24 -7.47
N GLN A 122 16.54 -15.58 -8.60
CA GLN A 122 16.71 -14.66 -9.73
C GLN A 122 15.35 -14.29 -10.35
N LEU A 123 14.46 -15.26 -10.54
CA LEU A 123 13.11 -15.03 -11.07
C LEU A 123 12.30 -14.13 -10.12
N PHE A 124 12.35 -14.38 -8.81
CA PHE A 124 11.69 -13.55 -7.81
C PHE A 124 12.27 -12.13 -7.78
N ALA A 125 13.59 -11.98 -7.83
CA ALA A 125 14.24 -10.69 -7.91
C ALA A 125 13.85 -9.92 -9.18
N ALA A 126 13.79 -10.59 -10.33
CA ALA A 126 13.36 -9.99 -11.60
C ALA A 126 11.88 -9.57 -11.56
N TYR A 127 11.00 -10.37 -10.97
CA TYR A 127 9.59 -10.01 -10.75
C TYR A 127 9.48 -8.79 -9.84
N ALA A 128 10.20 -8.76 -8.72
CA ALA A 128 10.23 -7.62 -7.81
C ALA A 128 10.75 -6.35 -8.51
N ASP A 129 11.76 -6.47 -9.38
CA ASP A 129 12.27 -5.35 -10.18
C ASP A 129 11.27 -4.85 -11.22
N ALA A 130 10.46 -5.74 -11.79
CA ALA A 130 9.44 -5.43 -12.78
C ALA A 130 8.14 -4.87 -12.17
N ALA A 131 7.80 -5.29 -10.94
CA ALA A 131 6.63 -4.83 -10.21
C ALA A 131 6.75 -3.38 -9.74
N VAL A 132 7.99 -2.88 -9.60
CA VAL A 132 8.24 -1.44 -9.38
C VAL A 132 8.01 -0.71 -10.71
N PRO A 133 7.10 0.28 -10.78
CA PRO A 133 6.89 1.06 -11.98
C PRO A 133 8.23 1.57 -12.48
N ARG A 134 8.63 1.16 -13.69
CA ARG A 134 9.76 1.81 -14.36
C ARG A 134 9.34 3.26 -14.49
N PRO A 135 10.05 4.22 -13.87
CA PRO A 135 9.75 5.61 -14.15
C PRO A 135 9.83 5.73 -15.67
N ALA A 136 8.81 6.34 -16.29
CA ALA A 136 8.99 6.86 -17.63
C ALA A 136 10.35 7.58 -17.58
N PRO A 137 11.31 7.23 -18.45
CA PRO A 137 12.68 7.74 -18.36
C PRO A 137 12.54 9.21 -18.11
N LEU A 138 13.08 9.71 -16.97
CA LEU A 138 12.90 11.08 -16.51
C LEU A 138 12.91 11.93 -17.76
N ARG A 139 11.73 12.31 -18.24
CA ARG A 139 11.65 13.33 -19.26
C ARG A 139 12.10 14.47 -18.40
N THR A 140 13.40 14.77 -18.43
CA THR A 140 13.94 15.99 -17.88
C THR A 140 13.05 17.00 -18.53
N SER A 141 12.02 17.44 -17.79
CA SER A 141 11.09 18.41 -18.29
C SER A 141 12.03 19.51 -18.72
N PRO A 142 12.10 19.86 -20.01
CA PRO A 142 13.08 20.82 -20.46
C PRO A 142 12.93 21.98 -19.50
N LEU A 143 13.97 22.22 -18.70
CA LEU A 143 13.93 23.15 -17.59
C LEU A 143 13.22 24.41 -18.10
N PRO A 144 12.35 25.09 -17.35
CA PRO A 144 11.43 26.08 -17.94
C PRO A 144 12.09 27.21 -18.75
N HIS A 145 13.42 27.35 -18.67
CA HIS A 145 14.24 28.22 -19.50
C HIS A 145 14.52 27.73 -20.93
N TYR A 146 14.34 26.47 -21.31
CA TYR A 146 14.59 26.01 -22.70
C TYR A 146 13.74 26.77 -23.72
N GLY A 147 12.57 27.30 -23.30
CA GLY A 147 11.71 28.19 -24.09
C GLY A 147 11.95 29.69 -23.89
N ARG A 148 12.94 30.12 -23.09
CA ARG A 148 13.24 31.54 -22.86
C ARG A 148 14.22 32.07 -23.90
N TRP A 149 13.99 33.31 -24.34
CA TRP A 149 14.75 34.00 -25.39
C TRP A 149 16.28 34.04 -25.15
N TRP A 150 16.73 34.01 -23.89
CA TRP A 150 18.15 34.06 -23.53
C TRP A 150 18.85 32.69 -23.53
N TYR A 151 18.12 31.58 -23.56
CA TYR A 151 18.70 30.23 -23.45
C TYR A 151 19.60 29.82 -24.63
N PRO A 152 19.28 30.16 -25.90
CA PRO A 152 20.21 29.95 -27.02
C PRO A 152 21.52 30.72 -26.84
N LEU A 153 21.47 31.90 -26.20
CA LEU A 153 22.66 32.70 -25.89
C LEU A 153 23.51 32.02 -24.80
N TYR A 154 22.86 31.48 -23.77
CA TYR A 154 23.51 30.68 -22.74
C TYR A 154 24.22 29.45 -23.33
N LEU A 155 23.61 28.70 -24.24
CA LEU A 155 24.23 27.51 -24.85
C LEU A 155 25.56 27.83 -25.57
N ARG A 156 25.64 28.98 -26.25
CA ARG A 156 26.88 29.43 -26.91
C ARG A 156 28.01 29.66 -25.89
N VAL A 157 27.69 30.29 -24.77
CA VAL A 157 28.66 30.61 -23.71
C VAL A 157 28.95 29.39 -22.82
N ALA A 158 27.98 28.49 -22.64
CA ALA A 158 28.08 27.34 -21.76
C ALA A 158 29.23 26.42 -22.17
N SER A 159 29.50 26.26 -23.47
CA SER A 159 30.62 25.49 -24.01
C SER A 159 31.98 25.92 -23.45
N LEU A 160 32.13 27.20 -23.10
CA LEU A 160 33.35 27.82 -22.57
C LEU A 160 33.48 27.70 -21.04
N VAL A 161 32.40 27.31 -20.35
CA VAL A 161 32.39 27.17 -18.88
C VAL A 161 32.80 25.75 -18.48
N PRO A 162 33.79 25.56 -17.59
CA PRO A 162 34.16 24.23 -17.10
C PRO A 162 32.96 23.45 -16.56
N HIS A 163 32.93 22.14 -16.80
CA HIS A 163 31.79 21.27 -16.46
C HIS A 163 31.34 21.40 -14.99
N ARG A 164 32.28 21.53 -14.05
CA ARG A 164 32.00 21.69 -12.62
C ARG A 164 31.24 22.98 -12.29
N LEU A 165 31.61 24.10 -12.92
CA LEU A 165 30.94 25.41 -12.78
C LEU A 165 29.57 25.41 -13.49
N ARG A 166 29.47 24.73 -14.63
CA ARG A 166 28.21 24.56 -15.37
C ARG A 166 27.19 23.74 -14.58
N ARG A 167 27.63 22.67 -13.91
CA ARG A 167 26.82 21.86 -12.99
C ARG A 167 26.38 22.69 -11.79
N TRP A 168 27.32 23.32 -11.10
CA TRP A 168 27.02 24.18 -9.95
C TRP A 168 26.05 25.33 -10.29
N GLY A 169 26.23 26.00 -11.43
CA GLY A 169 25.33 27.06 -11.89
C GLY A 169 23.94 26.55 -12.24
N ARG A 170 23.85 25.38 -12.88
CA ARG A 170 22.57 24.70 -13.15
C ARG A 170 21.87 24.32 -11.84
N ASP A 171 22.58 23.74 -10.89
CA ASP A 171 22.04 23.33 -9.59
C ASP A 171 21.54 24.54 -8.78
N ARG A 172 22.25 25.67 -8.84
CA ARG A 172 21.83 26.95 -8.22
C ARG A 172 20.59 27.56 -8.89
N VAL A 173 20.51 27.48 -10.22
CA VAL A 173 19.35 27.95 -10.98
C VAL A 173 18.16 27.03 -10.68
N VAL A 174 18.29 25.70 -10.78
CA VAL A 174 17.21 24.75 -10.47
C VAL A 174 16.70 24.89 -9.03
N ALA A 175 17.60 25.02 -8.06
CA ALA A 175 17.24 25.21 -6.64
C ALA A 175 16.49 26.52 -6.35
N GLY A 176 16.62 27.54 -7.21
CA GLY A 176 15.92 28.82 -7.06
C GLY A 176 14.54 28.88 -7.74
N TRP A 177 14.19 27.89 -8.58
CA TRP A 177 13.02 27.98 -9.45
C TRP A 177 11.79 27.29 -8.86
N TRP A 178 11.99 26.19 -8.13
CA TRP A 178 10.90 25.52 -7.42
C TRP A 178 10.76 26.09 -6.01
N LYS A 179 9.89 27.10 -5.88
CA LYS A 179 9.62 27.73 -4.58
C LYS A 179 8.93 26.72 -3.65
N PRO A 180 9.50 26.41 -2.48
CA PRO A 180 8.89 25.48 -1.55
C PRO A 180 7.63 26.12 -0.94
N VAL A 181 6.52 25.39 -1.02
CA VAL A 181 5.24 25.73 -0.38
C VAL A 181 5.11 25.01 0.96
N ARG A 182 5.54 23.74 0.99
CA ARG A 182 5.66 22.95 2.22
C ARG A 182 7.05 22.39 2.34
N ARG A 183 7.53 22.37 3.58
CA ARG A 183 8.81 21.78 3.98
C ARG A 183 8.58 20.89 5.18
N TYR A 184 8.95 19.63 5.03
CA TYR A 184 8.88 18.60 6.04
C TYR A 184 10.31 18.22 6.40
N ARG A 185 10.67 18.43 7.67
CA ARG A 185 12.02 18.14 8.17
C ARG A 185 12.05 16.80 8.87
N PHE A 186 13.04 15.98 8.54
CA PHE A 186 13.27 14.73 9.23
C PHE A 186 14.14 14.97 10.46
N GLY A 187 13.66 14.48 11.60
CA GLY A 187 14.28 14.59 12.91
C GLY A 187 13.84 13.45 13.82
N ARG A 188 14.04 13.58 15.13
CA ARG A 188 13.43 12.64 16.07
C ARG A 188 11.89 12.68 15.91
N PRO A 189 11.22 11.52 15.77
CA PRO A 189 9.76 11.46 15.66
C PRO A 189 9.07 12.14 16.85
N GLY A 190 7.91 12.72 16.60
CA GLY A 190 7.14 13.49 17.57
C GLY A 190 5.84 14.02 16.96
N PRO A 191 5.19 15.03 17.58
CA PRO A 191 3.84 15.46 17.19
C PRO A 191 3.70 15.96 15.74
N ARG A 192 4.79 16.37 15.08
CA ARG A 192 4.78 16.85 13.69
C ARG A 192 5.27 15.83 12.66
N LEU A 193 5.87 14.75 13.13
CA LEU A 193 6.49 13.70 12.33
C LEU A 193 6.29 12.40 13.08
N VAL A 194 5.18 11.72 12.78
CA VAL A 194 4.88 10.42 13.36
C VAL A 194 5.60 9.37 12.53
N ALA A 195 6.30 8.44 13.19
CA ALA A 195 6.96 7.33 12.52
C ALA A 195 6.23 6.04 12.89
N SER A 196 6.07 5.14 11.93
CA SER A 196 5.55 3.79 12.17
C SER A 196 6.46 3.00 13.12
N ASN A 197 5.92 1.92 13.72
CA ASN A 197 6.71 0.98 14.53
C ASN A 197 7.84 0.29 13.75
N GLY A 198 7.79 0.34 12.41
CA GLY A 198 8.85 -0.16 11.53
C GLY A 198 10.07 0.75 11.42
N ILE A 199 10.08 1.91 12.10
CA ILE A 199 11.18 2.88 12.05
C ILE A 199 11.84 3.06 13.41
N GLU A 200 13.12 2.72 13.49
CA GLU A 200 13.98 3.01 14.63
C GLU A 200 14.78 4.30 14.36
N PHE A 201 14.63 5.30 15.23
CA PHE A 201 15.44 6.52 15.17
C PHE A 201 16.85 6.26 15.70
N ILE A 202 17.88 6.52 14.89
CA ILE A 202 19.28 6.36 15.30
C ILE A 202 19.83 7.68 15.85
N GLN A 203 19.87 8.72 15.01
CA GLN A 203 20.45 10.01 15.38
C GLN A 203 19.99 11.15 14.47
N THR A 204 20.05 12.37 15.00
CA THR A 204 19.94 13.60 14.19
C THR A 204 21.29 13.87 13.51
N THR A 205 21.26 14.34 12.27
CA THR A 205 22.45 14.75 11.52
C THR A 205 22.39 16.25 11.24
N ARG A 206 23.49 16.84 10.77
CA ARG A 206 23.58 18.30 10.55
C ARG A 206 22.46 18.87 9.65
N ARG A 207 21.91 18.05 8.75
CA ARG A 207 20.90 18.46 7.75
C ARG A 207 19.66 17.56 7.74
N GLY A 208 19.49 16.67 8.71
CA GLY A 208 18.45 15.64 8.64
C GLY A 208 18.50 14.68 9.81
N ALA A 209 18.13 13.42 9.56
CA ALA A 209 18.17 12.36 10.54
C ALA A 209 18.44 11.00 9.88
N LYS A 210 19.02 10.10 10.67
CA LYS A 210 19.31 8.72 10.30
C LYS A 210 18.37 7.80 11.07
N TYR A 211 17.80 6.83 10.34
CA TYR A 211 16.88 5.83 10.86
C TYR A 211 17.26 4.45 10.36
N ARG A 212 16.73 3.42 11.03
CA ARG A 212 16.74 2.05 10.57
C ARG A 212 15.31 1.61 10.28
N ALA A 213 15.08 1.12 9.07
CA ALA A 213 13.87 0.44 8.68
C ALA A 213 13.97 -1.02 9.14
N LEU A 214 13.07 -1.40 10.05
CA LEU A 214 13.00 -2.75 10.64
C LEU A 214 12.10 -3.68 9.82
N THR A 215 11.13 -3.13 9.09
CA THR A 215 10.16 -3.85 8.28
C THR A 215 10.27 -3.46 6.81
N ALA A 216 9.48 -4.11 5.95
CA ALA A 216 9.40 -3.77 4.53
C ALA A 216 8.60 -2.49 4.26
N ASP A 217 7.73 -2.05 5.18
CA ASP A 217 6.85 -0.89 5.00
C ASP A 217 7.07 0.20 6.07
N PRO A 218 8.29 0.74 6.24
CA PRO A 218 8.53 1.87 7.12
C PRO A 218 7.85 3.12 6.54
N PHE A 219 7.06 3.82 7.35
CA PHE A 219 6.46 5.09 6.94
C PHE A 219 6.56 6.20 7.98
N PHE A 220 6.50 7.44 7.48
CA PHE A 220 6.34 8.67 8.23
C PHE A 220 5.01 9.34 7.88
N ILE A 221 4.30 9.87 8.86
CA ILE A 221 3.14 10.74 8.66
C ILE A 221 3.51 12.16 9.11
N PHE A 222 3.22 13.13 8.25
CA PHE A 222 3.44 14.53 8.57
C PHE A 222 2.15 15.22 9.01
N GLU A 223 2.17 15.76 10.23
CA GLU A 223 1.10 16.63 10.70
C GLU A 223 1.34 18.05 10.20
N SER A 224 0.49 18.50 9.26
CA SER A 224 0.60 19.83 8.68
C SER A 224 -0.76 20.42 8.35
N LYS A 225 -0.82 21.75 8.23
CA LYS A 225 -2.04 22.43 7.80
C LYS A 225 -2.40 21.99 6.37
N PRO A 226 -3.70 21.88 6.05
CA PRO A 226 -4.13 21.51 4.72
C PRO A 226 -3.50 22.39 3.63
N LEU A 227 -3.25 21.78 2.47
CA LEU A 227 -2.61 22.40 1.32
C LEU A 227 -3.50 22.24 0.10
N ALA A 228 -3.79 23.32 -0.63
CA ALA A 228 -4.50 23.19 -1.90
C ALA A 228 -3.62 22.40 -2.91
N PRO A 229 -4.12 21.33 -3.56
CA PRO A 229 -3.30 20.50 -4.43
C PRO A 229 -2.59 21.27 -5.53
N ARG A 230 -3.27 22.29 -6.08
CA ARG A 230 -2.76 23.17 -7.14
C ARG A 230 -1.50 23.96 -6.77
N GLU A 231 -1.23 24.13 -5.48
CA GLU A 231 -0.03 24.81 -5.01
C GLU A 231 1.20 23.92 -5.02
N ALA A 232 1.06 22.60 -5.11
CA ALA A 232 2.18 21.66 -5.16
C ALA A 232 2.15 20.88 -6.47
N ARG A 233 3.22 21.06 -7.26
CA ARG A 233 3.42 20.40 -8.55
C ARG A 233 4.71 19.61 -8.63
N VAL A 234 5.62 19.86 -7.70
CA VAL A 234 6.89 19.16 -7.60
C VAL A 234 7.08 18.64 -6.18
N ILE A 235 7.39 17.35 -6.07
CA ILE A 235 7.88 16.72 -4.84
C ILE A 235 9.40 16.61 -4.95
N ARG A 236 10.11 17.01 -3.90
CA ARG A 236 11.57 16.91 -3.84
C ARG A 236 12.01 16.39 -2.49
N PHE A 237 12.91 15.43 -2.47
CA PHE A 237 13.56 15.00 -1.24
C PHE A 237 14.98 14.51 -1.50
N GLU A 238 15.80 14.57 -0.46
CA GLU A 238 17.17 14.04 -0.50
C GLU A 238 17.25 12.87 0.46
N MET A 239 17.74 11.74 -0.06
CA MET A 239 17.87 10.52 0.70
C MET A 239 19.15 9.79 0.33
N ARG A 240 19.73 9.14 1.33
CA ARG A 240 20.73 8.09 1.20
C ARG A 240 20.15 6.84 1.85
N CYS A 241 20.31 5.69 1.24
CA CYS A 241 19.93 4.43 1.87
C CYS A 241 20.91 3.30 1.57
N GLU A 242 20.90 2.29 2.43
CA GLU A 242 21.66 1.05 2.28
C GLU A 242 20.68 -0.10 2.47
N ALA A 243 20.22 -0.68 1.36
CA ALA A 243 19.26 -1.79 1.31
C ALA A 243 19.46 -2.62 0.03
N ARG A 244 18.86 -3.82 -0.02
CA ARG A 244 18.97 -4.76 -1.15
C ARG A 244 17.65 -4.88 -1.90
N GLY A 245 17.73 -5.16 -3.20
CA GLY A 245 16.58 -5.40 -4.08
C GLY A 245 16.16 -4.18 -4.89
N SER A 246 14.99 -4.27 -5.53
CA SER A 246 14.36 -3.14 -6.20
C SER A 246 13.78 -2.20 -5.15
N LEU A 247 14.37 -1.00 -5.04
CA LEU A 247 14.00 -0.04 -4.02
C LEU A 247 13.10 1.04 -4.59
N PHE A 248 12.06 1.39 -3.85
CA PHE A 248 11.25 2.59 -4.12
C PHE A 248 10.84 3.26 -2.82
N ALA A 249 10.63 4.57 -2.92
CA ALA A 249 9.90 5.37 -1.96
C ALA A 249 8.49 5.59 -2.48
N GLN A 250 7.53 5.84 -1.59
CA GLN A 250 6.14 6.11 -1.96
C GLN A 250 5.59 7.27 -1.15
N LEU A 251 4.83 8.15 -1.80
CA LEU A 251 4.15 9.26 -1.15
C LEU A 251 2.65 9.08 -1.31
N PHE A 252 1.94 9.04 -0.19
CA PHE A 252 0.49 8.96 -0.11
C PHE A 252 -0.11 10.30 0.36
N TRP A 253 -1.34 10.58 -0.05
CA TRP A 253 -2.10 11.75 0.40
C TRP A 253 -3.56 11.40 0.69
N THR A 254 -4.20 12.26 1.49
CA THR A 254 -5.65 12.23 1.72
C THR A 254 -6.26 13.61 1.48
N HIS A 255 -7.53 13.65 1.10
CA HIS A 255 -8.32 14.86 0.89
C HIS A 255 -9.26 15.19 2.05
N SER A 256 -9.39 14.28 3.02
CA SER A 256 -10.16 14.48 4.25
C SER A 256 -9.36 14.02 5.49
N PRO A 257 -9.60 14.60 6.67
CA PRO A 257 -9.02 14.11 7.93
C PRO A 257 -9.40 12.66 8.28
N GLU A 258 -10.62 12.25 7.92
CA GLU A 258 -11.19 10.92 8.24
C GLU A 258 -10.82 9.86 7.19
N GLU A 259 -10.21 10.28 6.08
CA GLU A 259 -9.87 9.39 4.96
C GLU A 259 -8.62 8.56 5.27
N HIS A 260 -8.66 7.29 4.90
CA HIS A 260 -7.53 6.37 5.03
C HIS A 260 -6.64 6.43 3.77
N PHE A 261 -5.34 6.19 3.95
CA PHE A 261 -4.41 6.08 2.82
C PHE A 261 -4.74 4.87 1.94
N SER A 262 -4.70 5.04 0.63
CA SER A 262 -4.91 3.98 -0.36
C SER A 262 -3.80 3.96 -1.41
N GLU A 263 -3.55 2.80 -2.00
CA GLU A 263 -2.57 2.64 -3.09
C GLU A 263 -2.90 3.51 -4.31
N GLU A 264 -4.19 3.73 -4.58
CA GLU A 264 -4.64 4.58 -5.68
C GLU A 264 -4.21 6.05 -5.49
N LYS A 265 -4.19 6.54 -4.25
CA LYS A 265 -3.76 7.89 -3.88
C LYS A 265 -2.31 7.90 -3.44
N SER A 266 -1.44 7.41 -4.32
CA SER A 266 -0.01 7.35 -4.08
C SER A 266 0.83 7.61 -5.33
N ILE A 267 2.09 8.01 -5.10
CA ILE A 267 3.12 8.14 -6.13
C ILE A 267 4.33 7.33 -5.69
N GLN A 268 4.69 6.31 -6.48
CA GLN A 268 5.91 5.53 -6.29
C GLN A 268 7.09 6.17 -7.03
N ILE A 269 8.25 6.15 -6.38
CA ILE A 269 9.46 6.85 -6.76
C ILE A 269 10.60 5.85 -6.64
N ARG A 270 11.16 5.40 -7.78
CA ARG A 270 12.29 4.47 -7.75
C ARG A 270 13.48 5.11 -7.04
N VAL A 271 14.10 4.35 -6.13
CA VAL A 271 15.22 4.77 -5.30
C VAL A 271 16.48 4.05 -5.75
N GLU A 272 17.54 4.80 -6.04
CA GLU A 272 18.84 4.27 -6.43
C GLU A 272 19.68 4.05 -5.16
N GLY A 273 19.30 3.03 -4.38
CA GLY A 273 19.86 2.79 -3.03
C GLY A 273 21.07 1.85 -2.95
N HIS A 274 21.64 1.47 -4.10
CA HIS A 274 22.71 0.46 -4.16
C HIS A 274 24.11 1.02 -3.91
N ASP A 275 24.31 2.34 -3.98
CA ASP A 275 25.63 2.98 -3.89
C ASP A 275 25.93 3.60 -2.51
N GLY A 276 24.96 3.62 -1.59
CA GLY A 276 25.09 4.26 -0.26
C GLY A 276 25.29 5.78 -0.32
N GLY A 277 25.14 6.38 -1.51
CA GLY A 277 25.35 7.79 -1.80
C GLY A 277 24.15 8.65 -1.46
N TRP A 278 24.37 9.97 -1.44
CA TRP A 278 23.27 10.94 -1.36
C TRP A 278 22.68 11.18 -2.74
N HIS A 279 21.37 10.95 -2.85
CA HIS A 279 20.61 11.20 -4.06
C HIS A 279 19.52 12.23 -3.83
N GLU A 280 19.27 13.02 -4.87
CA GLU A 280 18.18 13.97 -4.93
C GLU A 280 17.09 13.42 -5.84
N TYR A 281 15.88 13.31 -5.29
CA TYR A 281 14.71 12.81 -5.99
C TYR A 281 13.78 13.99 -6.28
N VAL A 282 13.38 14.11 -7.54
CA VAL A 282 12.47 15.16 -8.01
C VAL A 282 11.36 14.50 -8.83
N VAL A 283 10.12 14.72 -8.44
CA VAL A 283 8.95 14.19 -9.12
C VAL A 283 8.00 15.32 -9.49
N HIS A 284 7.70 15.42 -10.79
CA HIS A 284 6.69 16.33 -11.30
C HIS A 284 5.34 15.62 -11.29
N ILE A 285 4.43 16.05 -10.40
CA ILE A 285 3.11 15.44 -10.24
C ILE A 285 2.36 15.42 -11.57
N ASP A 286 2.46 16.49 -12.36
CA ASP A 286 1.81 16.62 -13.67
C ASP A 286 2.29 15.60 -14.73
N GLN A 287 3.44 14.96 -14.50
CA GLN A 287 4.03 13.94 -15.39
C GLN A 287 3.76 12.51 -14.91
N THR A 288 3.05 12.37 -13.79
CA THR A 288 2.64 11.07 -13.25
C THR A 288 1.20 10.77 -13.64
N GLY A 289 0.82 9.48 -13.63
CA GLY A 289 -0.58 9.07 -13.73
C GLY A 289 -1.43 9.42 -12.50
N ALA A 290 -0.86 10.11 -11.50
CA ALA A 290 -1.52 10.51 -10.28
C ALA A 290 -2.07 11.94 -10.30
N ARG A 291 -1.81 12.73 -11.36
CA ARG A 291 -2.23 14.14 -11.43
C ARG A 291 -3.72 14.34 -11.15
N GLU A 292 -4.59 13.57 -11.81
CA GLU A 292 -6.04 13.69 -11.65
C GLU A 292 -6.44 13.40 -10.19
N ARG A 293 -5.91 12.32 -9.61
CA ARG A 293 -6.17 11.92 -8.22
C ARG A 293 -5.57 12.89 -7.19
N TRP A 294 -4.49 13.58 -7.54
CA TRP A 294 -3.91 14.62 -6.71
C TRP A 294 -4.79 15.87 -6.66
N ASP A 295 -5.40 16.23 -7.79
CA ASP A 295 -6.26 17.41 -7.93
C ASP A 295 -7.75 17.15 -7.61
N ASP A 296 -8.12 15.92 -7.21
CA ASP A 296 -9.51 15.47 -7.03
C ASP A 296 -10.22 16.15 -5.85
N GLY A 297 -9.51 16.42 -4.75
CA GLY A 297 -10.04 17.12 -3.58
C GLY A 297 -9.67 18.61 -3.49
N GLU A 298 -10.39 19.35 -2.66
CA GLU A 298 -10.14 20.78 -2.45
C GLU A 298 -8.82 21.06 -1.70
N ALA A 299 -8.43 20.15 -0.80
CA ALA A 299 -7.24 20.27 0.03
C ALA A 299 -6.60 18.90 0.25
N ILE A 300 -5.28 18.89 0.49
CA ILE A 300 -4.53 17.73 0.99
C ILE A 300 -4.38 17.90 2.50
N HIS A 301 -4.91 16.95 3.26
CA HIS A 301 -4.93 17.00 4.73
C HIS A 301 -3.73 16.28 5.33
N HIS A 302 -3.54 15.01 4.98
CA HIS A 302 -2.44 14.20 5.49
C HIS A 302 -1.50 13.78 4.37
N LEU A 303 -0.22 13.67 4.71
CA LEU A 303 0.80 13.11 3.84
C LEU A 303 1.53 12.00 4.59
N ARG A 304 1.62 10.84 3.95
CA ARG A 304 2.41 9.72 4.41
C ARG A 304 3.54 9.49 3.42
N PHE A 305 4.77 9.38 3.92
CA PHE A 305 5.96 9.12 3.14
C PHE A 305 6.63 7.84 3.60
N ASP A 306 6.76 6.92 2.66
CA ASP A 306 7.34 5.61 2.83
C ASP A 306 8.71 5.66 2.13
N PRO A 307 9.82 5.88 2.85
CA PRO A 307 11.12 6.10 2.24
C PRO A 307 11.70 4.87 1.54
N LEU A 308 11.22 3.67 1.88
CA LEU A 308 11.79 2.41 1.41
C LEU A 308 10.75 1.30 1.51
N ASN A 309 10.80 0.33 0.60
CA ASN A 309 10.00 -0.90 0.58
C ASN A 309 10.77 -2.13 1.13
N ALA A 310 11.79 -1.90 1.96
CA ALA A 310 12.68 -2.95 2.47
C ALA A 310 13.27 -2.56 3.82
N SER A 311 13.78 -3.56 4.56
CA SER A 311 14.60 -3.32 5.74
C SER A 311 15.97 -2.75 5.34
N GLY A 312 16.47 -1.79 6.11
CA GLY A 312 17.75 -1.16 5.79
C GLY A 312 18.04 0.07 6.61
N THR A 313 19.08 0.80 6.21
CA THR A 313 19.42 2.09 6.83
C THR A 313 19.02 3.21 5.89
N ILE A 314 18.37 4.25 6.44
CA ILE A 314 17.96 5.43 5.69
C ILE A 314 18.49 6.69 6.37
N GLU A 315 18.94 7.64 5.58
CA GLU A 315 19.31 8.98 6.02
C GLU A 315 18.55 9.99 5.15
N LEU A 316 17.73 10.83 5.80
CA LEU A 316 16.80 11.75 5.15
C LEU A 316 17.07 13.18 5.60
N ARG A 317 16.95 14.14 4.67
CA ARG A 317 17.09 15.58 4.98
C ARG A 317 15.75 16.27 5.15
N GLU A 318 15.21 16.78 4.05
CA GLU A 318 13.90 17.43 4.00
C GLU A 318 13.12 16.84 2.83
N LEU A 319 11.79 16.79 2.98
CA LEU A 319 10.85 16.60 1.89
C LEU A 319 10.17 17.95 1.62
N LEU A 320 10.16 18.36 0.37
CA LEU A 320 9.65 19.63 -0.10
C LEU A 320 8.52 19.39 -1.09
N LEU A 321 7.44 20.13 -0.92
CA LEU A 321 6.44 20.34 -1.96
C LEU A 321 6.62 21.73 -2.51
N CYS A 322 6.80 21.84 -3.83
CA CYS A 322 7.11 23.09 -4.50
C CYS A 322 6.10 23.43 -5.60
N ARG A 323 5.98 24.74 -5.87
CA ARG A 323 5.34 25.26 -7.08
C ARG A 323 6.28 25.11 -8.28
N THR A 324 5.70 24.82 -9.45
CA THR A 324 6.35 25.00 -10.76
C THR A 324 6.39 26.45 -11.17
#